data_AF-A0AAD7WGI7-F1
#
_entry.id   AF-A0AAD7WGI7-F1
#
_cell.length_a   1.000
_cell.length_b   1.000
_cell.length_c   1.000
_cell.angle_alpha   90.00
_cell.angle_beta   90.00
_cell.angle_gamma   90.00
#
_symmetry.space_group_name_H-M   'P 1'
#
loop_
_entity.id
_entity.type
_entity.pdbx_description
1 polymer ?
#
loop_
_entity_poly.entity_id
_entity_poly.type
_entity_poly.pdbx_seq_one_letter_code
_entity_poly.pdbx_strand_id
1 'polypeptide(L)'
;MWKFASWRTDPNIVLTLEHCWATSTSSPVSLPQWTLLVDGCPYHDDRYLTTLVPVDHSSGLPNPTHYKRFIFQMFTFVDAVFLPSQQETVFIHCSTAVCHPSATDSCERRCGRHRRHATKGVQLSGRRPWFLVRR
;
A
#
# COMPACT_ATOMS: atom_id res chain seq x y z
N MET A 1 9.19 -6.06 -6.86
CA MET A 1 7.73 -5.82 -7.03
C MET A 1 7.02 -6.40 -5.83
N TRP A 2 6.15 -5.62 -5.18
CA TRP A 2 5.40 -6.05 -3.99
C TRP A 2 3.96 -6.36 -4.36
N LYS A 3 3.43 -7.47 -3.82
CA LYS A 3 2.08 -7.96 -4.10
C LYS A 3 1.36 -8.26 -2.80
N PHE A 4 0.17 -7.67 -2.65
CA PHE A 4 -0.76 -7.92 -1.55
C PHE A 4 -1.96 -8.68 -2.08
N ALA A 5 -2.46 -9.62 -1.29
CA ALA A 5 -3.58 -10.47 -1.64
C ALA A 5 -4.55 -10.57 -0.47
N SER A 6 -5.84 -10.48 -0.76
CA SER A 6 -6.89 -10.78 0.20
C SER A 6 -7.16 -12.28 0.25
N TRP A 7 -7.31 -12.86 1.44
CA TRP A 7 -7.74 -14.26 1.62
C TRP A 7 -9.27 -14.44 1.46
N ARG A 8 -10.01 -13.36 1.22
CA ARG A 8 -11.46 -13.42 1.03
C ARG A 8 -11.80 -14.21 -0.23
N THR A 9 -12.90 -14.96 -0.17
CA THR A 9 -13.40 -15.81 -1.25
C THR A 9 -14.53 -15.18 -2.05
N ASP A 10 -15.05 -14.03 -1.63
CA ASP A 10 -16.13 -13.32 -2.32
C ASP A 10 -15.64 -12.75 -3.66
N PRO A 11 -16.22 -13.15 -4.82
CA PRO A 11 -15.76 -12.72 -6.13
C PRO A 11 -16.08 -11.24 -6.43
N ASN A 12 -17.00 -10.62 -5.70
CA ASN A 12 -17.48 -9.26 -5.94
C ASN A 12 -16.75 -8.23 -5.06
N ILE A 13 -15.48 -8.48 -4.74
CA ILE A 13 -14.66 -7.58 -3.95
C ILE A 13 -13.47 -7.05 -4.74
N VAL A 14 -13.04 -5.87 -4.35
CA VAL A 14 -11.80 -5.25 -4.80
C VAL A 14 -10.94 -4.95 -3.58
N LEU A 15 -9.71 -5.49 -3.57
CA LEU A 15 -8.70 -5.14 -2.59
C LEU A 15 -8.18 -3.73 -2.89
N THR A 16 -8.11 -2.91 -1.86
CA THR A 16 -7.52 -1.56 -1.91
C THR A 16 -6.42 -1.45 -0.86
N LEU A 17 -5.33 -0.79 -1.22
CA LEU A 17 -4.26 -0.43 -0.27
C LEU A 17 -4.51 1.03 0.10
N GLU A 18 -4.73 1.33 1.37
CA GLU A 18 -5.00 2.70 1.81
C GLU A 18 -3.69 3.42 2.12
N HIS A 19 -2.95 2.91 3.09
CA HIS A 19 -1.69 3.52 3.51
C HIS A 19 -0.61 2.47 3.60
N CYS A 20 0.53 2.69 2.96
CA CYS A 20 1.68 1.81 3.06
C CYS A 20 2.91 2.60 3.47
N TRP A 21 3.70 2.02 4.37
CA TRP A 21 4.94 2.61 4.85
C TRP A 21 5.98 1.54 5.10
N ALA A 22 7.23 1.97 5.24
CA ALA A 22 8.34 1.09 5.53
C ALA A 22 9.04 1.46 6.83
N THR A 23 9.62 0.47 7.49
CA THR A 23 10.43 0.61 8.71
C THR A 23 11.70 -0.24 8.63
N SER A 24 12.71 0.10 9.43
CA SER A 24 13.95 -0.71 9.57
C SER A 24 13.79 -1.91 10.50
N THR A 25 12.68 -1.98 11.25
CA THR A 25 12.35 -3.10 12.14
C THR A 25 11.02 -3.73 11.77
N SER A 26 10.75 -4.94 12.28
CA SER A 26 9.47 -5.62 12.09
C SER A 26 8.28 -4.92 12.74
N SER A 27 8.52 -3.95 13.62
CA SER A 27 7.47 -3.20 14.29
C SER A 27 6.88 -2.14 13.34
N PRO A 28 5.54 -2.11 13.14
CA PRO A 28 4.89 -1.12 12.27
C PRO A 28 4.96 0.31 12.83
N VAL A 29 5.24 0.47 14.13
CA VAL A 29 5.29 1.78 14.79
C VAL A 29 6.71 2.27 15.05
N SER A 30 7.74 1.47 14.73
CA SER A 30 9.13 1.90 14.90
C SER A 30 9.46 3.08 14.01
N LEU A 31 10.36 3.94 14.48
CA LEU A 31 10.93 5.03 13.69
C LEU A 31 12.35 4.63 13.24
N PRO A 32 12.82 5.14 12.09
CA PRO A 32 12.12 6.00 11.13
C PRO A 32 11.04 5.27 10.32
N GLN A 33 10.03 6.02 9.85
CA GLN A 33 8.97 5.53 8.95
C GLN A 33 9.08 6.22 7.60
N TRP A 34 8.94 5.45 6.53
CA TRP A 34 8.96 5.96 5.15
C TRP A 34 7.63 5.74 4.48
N THR A 35 6.93 6.80 4.08
CA THR A 35 5.59 6.68 3.46
C THR A 35 5.70 6.34 1.98
N LEU A 36 5.05 5.25 1.56
CA LEU A 36 5.03 4.77 0.17
C LEU A 36 3.70 5.09 -0.53
N LEU A 37 2.59 4.82 0.14
CA LEU A 37 1.23 5.07 -0.35
C LEU A 37 0.40 5.83 0.69
N VAL A 38 -0.39 6.80 0.22
CA VAL A 38 -1.40 7.53 1.00
C VAL A 38 -2.71 7.51 0.22
N ASP A 39 -3.79 7.09 0.87
CA ASP A 39 -5.12 6.88 0.26
C ASP A 39 -5.10 6.10 -1.07
N GLY A 40 -4.20 5.12 -1.16
CA GLY A 40 -3.99 4.29 -2.34
C GLY A 40 -3.22 4.95 -3.48
N CYS A 41 -2.64 6.12 -3.24
CA CYS A 41 -1.85 6.87 -4.20
C CYS A 41 -0.38 6.97 -3.79
N PRO A 42 0.56 6.97 -4.76
CA PRO A 42 1.97 7.23 -4.50
C PRO A 42 2.18 8.53 -3.73
N TYR A 43 3.06 8.48 -2.73
CA TYR A 43 3.47 9.69 -2.01
C TYR A 43 4.30 10.59 -2.94
N HIS A 44 3.86 11.83 -3.15
CA HIS A 44 4.39 12.73 -4.19
C HIS A 44 5.62 13.54 -3.78
N ASP A 45 5.83 13.75 -2.48
CA ASP A 45 6.95 14.57 -1.98
C ASP A 45 8.26 13.79 -1.92
N ASP A 46 8.22 12.50 -2.25
CA ASP A 46 9.39 11.66 -2.28
C ASP A 46 9.96 11.50 -3.71
N ARG A 47 11.28 11.62 -3.83
CA ARG A 47 12.03 11.40 -5.08
C ARG A 47 12.07 9.92 -5.48
N TYR A 48 11.72 9.00 -4.57
CA TYR A 48 11.63 7.56 -4.84
C TYR A 48 10.20 7.19 -5.29
N LEU A 49 10.00 7.20 -6.61
CA LEU A 49 8.68 7.06 -7.25
C LEU A 49 8.06 5.67 -7.02
N THR A 50 7.18 5.55 -6.03
CA THR A 50 6.28 4.39 -5.93
C THR A 50 5.34 4.37 -7.14
N THR A 51 5.28 3.25 -7.85
CA THR A 51 4.46 3.06 -9.04
C THR A 51 3.45 1.94 -8.79
N LEU A 52 2.16 2.24 -8.96
CA LEU A 52 1.10 1.24 -8.92
C LEU A 52 1.14 0.39 -10.19
N VAL A 53 1.07 -0.93 -10.04
CA VAL A 53 1.01 -1.85 -11.18
C VAL A 53 -0.42 -2.36 -11.31
N PRO A 54 -1.08 -2.14 -12.47
CA PRO A 54 -2.42 -2.66 -12.68
C PRO A 54 -2.43 -4.19 -12.60
N VAL A 55 -3.49 -4.74 -12.00
CA VAL A 55 -3.73 -6.17 -11.95
C VAL A 55 -5.06 -6.42 -12.63
N ASP A 56 -5.00 -6.96 -13.83
CA ASP A 56 -6.15 -7.23 -14.70
C ASP A 56 -6.23 -8.73 -15.04
N HIS A 57 -7.17 -9.09 -15.92
CA HIS A 57 -7.32 -10.48 -16.37
C HIS A 57 -6.11 -11.00 -17.17
N SER A 58 -5.27 -10.13 -17.73
CA SER A 58 -4.04 -10.53 -18.43
C SER A 58 -2.93 -10.99 -17.47
N SER A 59 -3.06 -10.70 -16.17
CA SER A 59 -2.06 -11.02 -15.15
C SER A 59 -1.96 -12.50 -14.78
N GLY A 60 -2.84 -13.36 -15.32
CA GLY A 60 -2.85 -14.81 -15.09
C GLY A 60 -3.23 -15.23 -13.66
N LEU A 61 -3.77 -14.30 -12.85
CA LEU A 61 -4.23 -14.57 -11.50
C LEU A 61 -5.73 -14.92 -11.47
N PRO A 62 -6.15 -15.92 -10.68
CA PRO A 62 -7.57 -16.09 -10.36
C PRO A 62 -8.04 -14.86 -9.58
N ASN A 63 -9.22 -14.32 -9.88
CA ASN A 63 -9.79 -13.14 -9.21
C ASN A 63 -8.81 -11.95 -9.11
N PRO A 64 -8.43 -11.30 -10.22
CA PRO A 64 -7.45 -10.19 -10.25
C PRO A 64 -7.74 -9.06 -9.26
N THR A 65 -9.02 -8.81 -8.98
CA THR A 65 -9.49 -7.78 -8.04
C THR A 65 -9.07 -8.02 -6.60
N HIS A 66 -8.68 -9.25 -6.22
CA HIS A 66 -8.23 -9.59 -4.87
C HIS A 66 -6.77 -9.25 -4.64
N TYR A 67 -6.07 -8.76 -5.66
CA TYR A 67 -4.65 -8.49 -5.64
C TYR A 67 -4.35 -7.03 -5.92
N LYS A 68 -3.35 -6.51 -5.23
CA LYS A 68 -2.76 -5.20 -5.54
C LYS A 68 -1.25 -5.33 -5.63
N ARG A 69 -0.67 -4.66 -6.61
CA ARG A 69 0.76 -4.67 -6.86
C ARG A 69 1.29 -3.25 -6.95
N PHE A 70 2.46 -3.02 -6.39
CA PHE A 70 3.21 -1.79 -6.59
C PHE A 70 4.71 -2.08 -6.62
N ILE A 71 5.45 -1.12 -7.16
CA ILE A 71 6.90 -1.12 -7.23
C ILE A 71 7.35 0.17 -6.58
N PHE A 72 8.37 0.10 -5.74
CA PHE A 72 9.07 1.28 -5.24
C PHE A 72 10.56 1.06 -5.45
N GLN A 73 11.31 2.15 -5.55
CA GLN A 73 12.76 2.08 -5.62
C GLN A 73 13.31 1.74 -4.24
N MET A 74 14.11 0.67 -4.17
CA MET A 74 14.71 0.25 -2.90
C MET A 74 15.58 1.38 -2.33
N PHE A 75 15.49 1.56 -1.02
CA PHE A 75 16.31 2.50 -0.26
C PHE A 75 16.79 1.83 1.02
N THR A 76 17.77 2.44 1.69
CA THR A 76 18.30 1.97 2.96
C THR A 76 18.03 3.00 4.04
N PHE A 77 17.67 2.53 5.24
CA PHE A 77 17.65 3.39 6.40
C PHE A 77 19.08 3.58 6.89
N VAL A 78 19.58 4.80 6.79
CA VAL A 78 20.89 5.16 7.36
C VAL A 78 20.67 5.70 8.76
N ASP A 79 21.12 4.93 9.75
CA ASP A 79 21.24 5.44 11.12
C ASP A 79 22.67 5.96 11.31
N ALA A 80 22.82 7.21 11.76
CA ALA A 80 24.12 7.82 11.98
C ALA A 80 24.88 7.19 13.16
N VAL A 81 24.19 6.45 14.03
CA VAL A 81 24.75 5.90 15.28
C VAL A 81 25.08 4.41 15.16
N PHE A 82 24.40 3.66 14.28
CA PHE A 82 24.60 2.23 14.13
C PHE A 82 25.34 1.93 12.83
N LEU A 83 26.42 1.16 12.95
CA LEU A 83 27.26 0.73 11.84
C LEU A 83 26.42 0.23 10.65
N PRO A 84 26.84 0.50 9.39
CA PRO A 84 26.08 0.19 8.18
C PRO A 84 25.82 -1.31 7.92
N SER A 85 26.25 -2.20 8.82
CA SER A 85 26.18 -3.65 8.68
C SER A 85 24.94 -4.32 9.29
N GLN A 86 23.99 -3.58 9.90
CA GLN A 86 22.87 -4.18 10.65
C GLN A 86 21.45 -3.89 10.13
N GLN A 87 21.25 -3.00 9.16
CA GLN A 87 19.90 -2.64 8.68
C GLN A 87 19.77 -2.73 7.15
N GLU A 88 20.09 -3.90 6.58
CA GLU A 88 19.78 -4.20 5.17
C GLU A 88 18.32 -4.63 4.94
N THR A 89 17.56 -4.86 6.01
CA THR A 89 16.19 -5.34 5.91
C THR A 89 15.20 -4.19 6.03
N VAL A 90 14.32 -4.07 5.02
CA VAL A 90 13.20 -3.12 5.01
C VAL A 90 11.91 -3.91 5.22
N PHE A 91 11.11 -3.50 6.19
CA PHE A 91 9.79 -4.08 6.45
C PHE A 91 8.72 -3.18 5.85
N ILE A 92 7.81 -3.76 5.08
CA ILE A 92 6.71 -3.03 4.42
C ILE A 92 5.41 -3.32 5.16
N HIS A 93 4.77 -2.27 5.64
CA HIS A 93 3.49 -2.32 6.32
C HIS A 93 2.43 -1.65 5.47
N CYS A 94 1.23 -2.22 5.42
CA CYS A 94 0.11 -1.66 4.66
C CYS A 94 -1.20 -1.80 5.43
N SER A 95 -1.97 -0.72 5.49
CA SER A 95 -3.40 -0.72 5.79
C SER A 95 -4.16 -1.08 4.51
N THR A 96 -5.03 -2.07 4.59
CA THR A 96 -5.81 -2.54 3.44
C THR A 96 -7.29 -2.50 3.74
N ALA A 97 -8.09 -2.21 2.72
CA ALA A 97 -9.54 -2.19 2.80
C ALA A 97 -10.14 -2.98 1.64
N VAL A 98 -11.37 -3.45 1.84
CA VAL A 98 -12.14 -4.17 0.84
C VAL A 98 -13.29 -3.29 0.39
N CYS A 99 -13.46 -3.15 -0.92
CA CYS A 99 -14.52 -2.38 -1.54
C CYS A 99 -15.41 -3.30 -2.38
N HIS A 100 -16.72 -3.07 -2.31
CA HIS A 100 -17.70 -3.72 -3.19
C HIS A 100 -18.08 -2.72 -4.29
N PRO A 101 -17.75 -2.99 -5.56
CA PRO A 101 -18.11 -2.09 -6.64
C PRO A 101 -19.62 -2.09 -6.82
N SER A 102 -20.21 -0.91 -6.95
CA SER A 102 -21.63 -0.71 -7.25
C SER A 102 -21.77 0.10 -8.54
N ALA A 103 -23.00 0.21 -9.08
CA ALA A 103 -23.23 1.01 -10.29
C ALA A 103 -22.85 2.50 -10.11
N THR A 104 -22.82 2.99 -8.87
CA THR A 104 -22.53 4.38 -8.52
C THR A 104 -21.14 4.57 -7.91
N ASP A 105 -20.58 3.55 -7.24
CA ASP A 105 -19.30 3.65 -6.54
C ASP A 105 -18.21 2.79 -7.21
N SER A 106 -17.17 3.46 -7.72
CA SER A 106 -15.96 2.79 -8.18
C SER A 106 -14.98 2.58 -7.04
N CYS A 107 -14.44 1.36 -6.94
CA CYS A 107 -13.35 1.01 -6.02
C CYS A 107 -11.98 1.51 -6.49
N GLU A 108 -11.90 2.08 -7.70
CA GLU A 108 -10.66 2.61 -8.23
C GLU A 108 -10.32 3.94 -7.54
N ARG A 109 -9.10 4.07 -7.03
CA ARG A 109 -8.57 5.33 -6.51
C ARG A 109 -7.94 6.09 -7.66
N ARG A 110 -8.56 7.21 -8.01
CA ARG A 110 -8.01 8.14 -8.99
C ARG A 110 -7.02 9.04 -8.27
N CYS A 111 -5.74 8.76 -8.48
CA CYS A 111 -4.67 9.64 -8.04
C CYS A 111 -4.63 10.85 -8.95
N GLY A 112 -5.52 11.82 -8.68
CA GLY A 112 -5.43 13.13 -9.30
C GLY A 112 -4.10 13.77 -8.91
N ARG A 113 -3.44 14.47 -9.84
CA ARG A 113 -2.39 15.43 -9.47
C ARG A 113 -3.05 16.51 -8.61
N HIS A 114 -3.12 16.30 -7.30
CA HIS A 114 -3.82 17.22 -6.42
C HIS A 114 -2.96 18.48 -6.24
N ARG A 115 -3.23 19.51 -7.05
CA ARG A 115 -3.13 20.88 -6.53
C ARG A 115 -4.03 20.92 -5.29
N ARG A 116 -3.44 21.31 -4.16
CA ARG A 116 -4.04 21.35 -2.82
C ARG A 116 -5.53 21.74 -2.89
N HIS A 117 -6.41 20.86 -2.42
CA HIS A 117 -7.70 21.34 -1.93
C HIS A 117 -8.20 20.47 -0.77
N ALA A 118 -8.68 21.18 0.24
CA ALA A 118 -8.97 20.73 1.58
C ALA A 118 -9.97 19.55 1.68
N THR A 119 -9.66 18.69 2.65
CA THR A 119 -10.50 17.79 3.46
C THR A 119 -12.00 17.72 3.13
N LYS A 120 -12.46 16.53 2.74
CA LYS A 120 -13.78 16.00 3.13
C LYS A 120 -13.61 14.56 3.62
N GLY A 121 -13.80 14.37 4.93
CA GLY A 121 -13.75 13.06 5.57
C GLY A 121 -14.87 12.16 5.06
N VAL A 122 -14.50 10.98 4.57
CA VAL A 122 -15.43 9.88 4.30
C VAL A 122 -15.32 8.91 5.47
N GLN A 123 -16.47 8.63 6.09
CA GLN A 123 -16.61 7.73 7.23
C GLN A 123 -16.50 6.27 6.76
N LEU A 124 -15.35 5.63 6.95
CA LEU A 124 -15.16 4.21 6.64
C LEU A 124 -15.37 3.36 7.90
N SER A 125 -16.43 2.57 7.86
CA SER A 125 -16.78 1.56 8.87
C SER A 125 -15.88 0.33 8.75
N GLY A 126 -15.30 -0.11 9.87
CA GLY A 126 -14.78 -1.47 10.03
C GLY A 126 -13.26 -1.63 9.94
N ARG A 127 -12.51 -1.07 10.89
CA ARG A 127 -11.08 -1.35 11.08
C ARG A 127 -10.89 -2.77 11.62
N ARG A 128 -10.17 -3.63 10.89
CA ARG A 128 -9.52 -4.82 11.47
C ARG A 128 -8.07 -4.86 11.00
N PRO A 129 -7.08 -4.88 11.92
CA PRO A 129 -5.69 -5.04 11.55
C PRO A 129 -5.39 -6.53 11.33
N TRP A 130 -4.90 -6.90 10.14
CA TRP A 130 -4.28 -8.21 9.93
C TRP A 130 -3.05 -8.07 9.04
N PHE A 131 -1.94 -8.59 9.57
CA PHE A 131 -0.63 -8.69 8.94
C PHE A 131 -0.53 -9.99 8.14
N LEU A 132 0.14 -9.95 6.99
CA LEU A 132 1.07 -11.01 6.59
C LEU A 132 2.04 -10.48 5.53
N VAL A 133 3.30 -10.28 5.93
CA VAL A 133 4.44 -10.06 5.02
C VAL A 133 5.27 -11.34 5.04
N ARG A 134 5.26 -12.09 3.94
CA ARG A 134 6.27 -13.08 3.50
C ARG A 134 6.10 -13.25 1.99
N ARG A 135 7.12 -13.30 1.13
CA ARG A 135 8.54 -13.66 1.30
C ARG A 135 9.46 -12.53 0.82
#